data_AF-A0A971EZI9-F1
#
_entry.id   AF-A0A971EZI9-F1
#
_cell.length_a   1.000
_cell.length_b   1.000
_cell.length_c   1.000
_cell.angle_alpha   90.00
_cell.angle_beta   90.00
_cell.angle_gamma   90.00
#
_symmetry.space_group_name_H-M   'P 1'
#
loop_
_entity.id
_entity.type
_entity.pdbx_description
1 polymer ?
#
loop_
_entity_poly.entity_id
_entity_poly.type
_entity_poly.pdbx_seq_one_letter_code
_entity_poly.pdbx_strand_id
1 'polypeptide(L)'
;QGIGYEYTSDIARMDRQKSMIKAIIKKALNISNISNVIDVAKNNIRTNIGKEKLTSYITFAMNLNIDKINFHTLDGFEEMRKTGVIDEDGNEIELSYFITKEEKIREQLISICE
;
A
#
# COMPACT_ATOMS: atom_id res chain seq x y z
N GLN A 1 -2.51 2.99 -29.57
CA GLN A 1 -2.92 2.66 -28.19
C GLN A 1 -1.76 1.89 -27.58
N GLY A 2 -1.02 2.52 -26.65
CA GLY A 2 0.21 1.95 -26.08
C GLY A 2 -0.15 0.94 -25.00
N ILE A 3 -0.13 -0.34 -25.36
CA ILE A 3 -0.46 -1.45 -24.47
C ILE A 3 0.82 -1.80 -23.72
N GLY A 4 0.89 -1.60 -22.40
CA GLY A 4 1.91 -2.28 -21.57
C GLY A 4 2.52 -1.48 -20.41
N TYR A 5 2.93 -0.22 -20.63
CA TYR A 5 3.73 0.52 -19.63
C TYR A 5 2.98 0.82 -18.32
N GLU A 6 1.66 0.96 -18.37
CA GLU A 6 0.84 1.30 -17.20
C GLU A 6 0.66 0.12 -16.22
N TYR A 7 0.84 -1.13 -16.68
CA TYR A 7 0.72 -2.31 -15.81
C TYR A 7 2.04 -2.72 -15.18
N THR A 8 3.17 -2.44 -15.83
CA THR A 8 4.54 -2.77 -15.38
C THR A 8 5.20 -1.71 -14.52
N SER A 9 4.48 -0.61 -14.23
CA SER A 9 4.93 0.47 -13.35
C SER A 9 4.65 0.22 -11.87
N ASP A 10 5.68 0.43 -11.06
CA ASP A 10 5.61 0.46 -9.61
C ASP A 10 4.70 1.58 -9.08
N ILE A 11 4.64 2.74 -9.74
CA ILE A 11 3.67 3.81 -9.40
C ILE A 11 2.25 3.31 -9.55
N ALA A 12 1.94 2.71 -10.70
CA ALA A 12 0.61 2.16 -10.95
C ALA A 12 0.28 1.01 -9.98
N ARG A 13 1.27 0.19 -9.60
CA ARG A 13 1.12 -0.83 -8.55
C ARG A 13 0.82 -0.20 -7.19
N MET A 14 1.52 0.87 -6.81
CA MET A 14 1.25 1.60 -5.56
C MET A 14 -0.17 2.17 -5.54
N ASP A 15 -0.66 2.74 -6.63
CA ASP A 15 -2.01 3.29 -6.68
C ASP A 15 -3.10 2.22 -6.57
N ARG A 16 -2.87 1.03 -7.16
CA ARG A 16 -3.71 -0.14 -6.95
C ARG A 16 -3.67 -0.61 -5.49
N GLN A 17 -2.51 -0.62 -4.85
CA GLN A 17 -2.37 -0.98 -3.43
C GLN A 17 -3.09 0.02 -2.51
N LYS A 18 -3.00 1.33 -2.77
CA LYS A 18 -3.76 2.36 -2.04
C LYS A 18 -5.26 2.12 -2.15
N SER A 19 -5.74 1.81 -3.35
CA SER A 19 -7.15 1.51 -3.62
C SER A 19 -7.61 0.24 -2.89
N MET A 20 -6.79 -0.82 -2.90
CA MET A 20 -7.03 -2.05 -2.16
C MET A 20 -7.11 -1.80 -0.65
N ILE A 21 -6.16 -1.04 -0.08
CA ILE A 21 -6.16 -0.69 1.35
C ILE A 21 -7.43 0.07 1.73
N LYS A 22 -7.82 1.08 0.94
CA LYS A 22 -9.08 1.82 1.16
C LYS A 22 -10.29 0.89 1.17
N ALA A 23 -10.37 -0.05 0.23
CA ALA A 23 -11.45 -1.02 0.15
C ALA A 23 -11.48 -1.98 1.36
N ILE A 24 -10.31 -2.46 1.80
CA ILE A 24 -10.19 -3.32 2.99
C ILE A 24 -10.66 -2.57 4.23
N ILE A 25 -10.22 -1.33 4.44
CA ILE A 25 -10.66 -0.51 5.58
C ILE A 25 -12.18 -0.30 5.53
N LYS A 26 -12.71 0.08 4.36
CA LYS A 26 -14.16 0.26 4.16
C LYS A 26 -14.95 -1.01 4.46
N LYS A 27 -14.44 -2.18 4.06
CA LYS A 27 -15.09 -3.44 4.37
C LYS A 27 -14.98 -3.76 5.86
N ALA A 28 -13.81 -3.62 6.46
CA ALA A 28 -13.55 -3.91 7.87
C ALA A 28 -14.45 -3.11 8.82
N LEU A 29 -14.65 -1.81 8.56
CA LEU A 29 -15.52 -0.96 9.38
C LEU A 29 -17.01 -1.28 9.28
N ASN A 30 -17.43 -1.93 8.19
CA ASN A 30 -18.83 -2.33 7.98
C ASN A 30 -19.12 -3.77 8.43
N ILE A 31 -18.14 -4.49 8.98
CA ILE A 31 -18.33 -5.86 9.46
C ILE A 31 -18.88 -5.81 10.88
N SER A 32 -20.11 -6.31 11.05
CA SER A 32 -20.77 -6.48 12.36
C SER A 32 -20.06 -7.47 13.30
N ASN A 33 -19.10 -8.24 12.79
CA ASN A 33 -18.36 -9.28 13.52
C ASN A 33 -16.84 -9.03 13.52
N ILE A 34 -16.44 -7.84 13.98
CA ILE A 34 -15.03 -7.42 14.01
C ILE A 34 -14.15 -8.35 14.87
N SER A 35 -14.72 -8.98 15.92
CA SER A 35 -13.99 -9.90 16.80
C SER A 35 -13.45 -11.12 16.06
N ASN A 36 -14.26 -11.75 15.20
CA ASN A 36 -13.82 -12.91 14.42
C ASN A 36 -12.73 -12.55 13.42
N VAL A 37 -12.78 -11.32 12.86
CA VAL A 37 -11.74 -10.82 11.94
C VAL A 37 -10.40 -10.65 12.68
N ILE A 38 -10.41 -10.11 13.90
CA ILE A 38 -9.21 -9.93 14.73
C ILE A 38 -8.56 -11.28 15.05
N ASP A 39 -9.37 -12.27 15.44
CA ASP A 39 -8.85 -13.58 15.84
C ASP A 39 -8.22 -14.31 14.64
N VAL A 40 -8.81 -14.23 13.44
CA VAL A 40 -8.20 -14.75 12.20
C VAL A 40 -6.93 -13.98 11.85
N ALA A 41 -6.95 -12.64 11.93
CA ALA A 41 -5.81 -11.80 11.62
C ALA A 41 -4.61 -12.11 12.53
N LYS A 42 -4.83 -12.30 13.83
CA LYS A 42 -3.76 -12.64 14.80
C LYS A 42 -3.03 -13.93 14.44
N ASN A 43 -3.75 -14.92 13.89
CA ASN A 43 -3.15 -16.21 13.53
C ASN A 43 -2.42 -16.18 12.18
N ASN A 44 -2.69 -15.19 11.33
CA ASN A 44 -2.15 -15.10 9.96
C ASN A 44 -1.22 -13.90 9.75
N ILE A 45 -1.16 -12.95 10.69
CA ILE A 45 -0.35 -11.74 10.61
C ILE A 45 0.66 -11.73 11.74
N ARG A 46 1.95 -11.71 11.39
CA ARG A 46 3.03 -11.49 12.36
C ARG A 46 3.04 -10.02 12.76
N THR A 47 2.62 -9.73 13.99
CA THR A 47 2.55 -8.37 14.54
C THR A 47 2.99 -8.32 15.99
N ASN A 48 3.54 -7.18 16.41
CA ASN A 48 3.83 -6.87 17.82
C ASN A 48 2.66 -6.13 18.51
N ILE A 49 1.54 -5.92 17.80
CA ILE A 49 0.35 -5.26 18.35
C ILE A 49 -0.51 -6.30 19.07
N GLY A 50 -0.66 -6.14 20.39
CA GLY A 50 -1.53 -6.99 21.21
C GLY A 50 -3.03 -6.75 20.97
N LYS A 51 -3.86 -7.73 21.34
CA LYS A 51 -5.32 -7.69 21.15
C LYS A 51 -5.97 -6.44 21.76
N GLU A 52 -5.56 -6.04 22.96
CA GLU A 52 -6.09 -4.85 23.62
C GLU A 52 -5.85 -3.56 22.82
N LYS A 53 -4.65 -3.40 22.24
CA LYS A 53 -4.33 -2.26 21.36
C LYS A 53 -5.10 -2.32 20.05
N LEU A 54 -5.28 -3.51 19.46
CA LEU A 54 -6.11 -3.65 18.27
C LEU A 54 -7.57 -3.25 18.54
N THR A 55 -8.12 -3.66 19.68
CA THR A 55 -9.48 -3.27 20.10
C THR A 55 -9.62 -1.77 20.30
N SER A 56 -8.64 -1.10 20.91
CA SER A 56 -8.71 0.37 21.07
C SER A 56 -8.66 1.10 19.74
N TYR A 57 -7.90 0.60 18.76
CA TYR A 57 -7.88 1.16 17.41
C TYR A 57 -9.19 0.98 16.65
N ILE A 58 -9.99 -0.06 16.94
CA ILE A 58 -11.28 -0.26 16.29
C ILE A 58 -12.25 0.86 16.61
N THR A 59 -12.36 1.26 17.88
CA THR A 59 -13.24 2.37 18.29
C THR A 59 -12.87 3.67 17.58
N PHE A 60 -11.57 3.96 17.46
CA PHE A 60 -11.08 5.08 16.65
C PHE A 60 -11.44 4.91 15.17
N ALA A 61 -11.19 3.72 14.61
CA ALA A 61 -11.37 3.44 13.20
C ALA A 61 -12.85 3.51 12.78
N MET A 62 -13.80 3.12 13.64
CA MET A 62 -15.24 3.29 13.38
C MET A 62 -15.67 4.74 13.19
N ASN A 63 -14.93 5.70 13.78
CA ASN A 63 -15.18 7.12 13.65
C ASN A 63 -14.38 7.78 12.51
N LEU A 64 -13.52 7.02 11.81
CA LEU A 64 -12.77 7.54 10.67
C LEU A 64 -13.66 7.72 9.45
N ASN A 65 -13.58 8.91 8.84
CA ASN A 65 -14.07 9.09 7.49
C ASN A 65 -13.00 8.62 6.49
N ILE A 66 -13.22 7.47 5.87
CA ILE A 66 -12.30 6.85 4.92
C ILE A 66 -11.98 7.76 3.73
N ASP A 67 -12.94 8.57 3.30
CA ASP A 67 -12.77 9.49 2.17
C ASP A 67 -11.80 10.64 2.51
N LYS A 68 -11.50 10.84 3.80
CA LYS A 68 -10.50 11.80 4.30
C LYS A 68 -9.12 11.18 4.56
N ILE A 69 -8.91 9.90 4.27
CA ILE A 69 -7.59 9.28 4.40
C ILE A 69 -6.72 9.72 3.21
N ASN A 70 -5.73 10.56 3.52
CA ASN A 70 -4.72 11.00 2.57
C ASN A 70 -3.59 9.98 2.50
N PHE A 71 -3.15 9.69 1.27
CA PHE A 71 -1.99 8.86 1.00
C PHE A 71 -0.88 9.76 0.48
N HIS A 72 0.29 9.71 1.12
CA HIS A 72 1.49 10.40 0.67
C HIS A 72 2.43 9.38 0.03
N THR A 73 3.01 9.75 -1.11
CA THR A 73 4.10 9.00 -1.74
C THR A 73 5.37 9.83 -1.56
N LEU A 74 6.45 9.20 -1.11
CA LEU A 74 7.74 9.87 -0.92
C LEU A 74 8.28 10.38 -2.26
N ASP A 75 9.16 11.39 -2.22
CA ASP A 75 9.76 11.93 -3.44
C ASP A 75 10.65 10.88 -4.08
N GLY A 76 10.51 10.72 -5.38
CA GLY A 76 11.26 9.73 -6.14
C GLY A 76 11.10 9.93 -7.63
N PHE A 77 11.60 8.97 -8.38
CA PHE A 77 11.47 8.91 -9.83
C PHE A 77 11.28 7.47 -10.28
N GLU A 78 10.71 7.30 -11.47
CA GLU A 78 10.61 6.00 -12.12
C GLU A 78 11.84 5.75 -12.99
N GLU A 79 12.36 4.53 -12.94
CA GLU A 79 13.45 4.08 -13.80
C GLU A 79 13.06 2.75 -14.45
N MET A 80 13.07 2.72 -15.78
CA MET A 80 12.92 1.48 -16.55
C MET A 80 14.19 0.66 -16.43
N ARG A 81 14.07 -0.59 -15.93
CA ARG A 81 15.18 -1.53 -15.87
C ARG A 81 14.81 -2.85 -16.54
N LYS A 82 15.79 -3.35 -17.28
CA LYS A 82 15.80 -4.70 -17.84
C LYS A 82 15.95 -5.72 -16.72
N THR A 83 15.09 -6.72 -16.72
CA THR A 83 15.01 -7.69 -15.61
C THR A 83 15.96 -8.88 -15.77
N GLY A 84 16.55 -9.07 -16.95
CA GLY A 84 17.29 -10.29 -17.32
C GLY A 84 16.39 -11.50 -17.55
N VAL A 85 15.05 -11.34 -17.49
CA VAL A 85 14.07 -12.38 -17.80
C VAL A 85 13.61 -12.22 -19.24
N ILE A 86 13.58 -13.33 -19.97
CA ILE A 86 13.14 -13.37 -21.37
C ILE A 86 11.69 -13.87 -21.40
N ASP A 87 10.83 -13.19 -22.16
CA ASP A 87 9.44 -13.59 -22.39
C ASP A 87 9.31 -14.76 -23.39
N GLU A 88 8.08 -15.26 -23.57
CA GLU A 88 7.80 -16.37 -24.49
C GLU A 88 8.12 -16.03 -25.96
N ASP A 89 8.17 -14.75 -26.30
CA ASP A 89 8.47 -14.22 -27.63
C ASP A 89 9.97 -13.95 -27.84
N GLY A 90 10.81 -14.23 -26.83
CA GLY A 90 12.27 -14.07 -26.90
C GLY A 90 12.76 -12.64 -26.61
N ASN A 91 11.91 -11.74 -26.13
CA ASN A 91 12.28 -10.38 -25.75
C ASN A 91 12.60 -10.27 -24.26
N GLU A 92 13.49 -9.35 -23.91
CA GLU A 92 13.80 -9.09 -22.50
C GLU A 92 12.70 -8.23 -21.86
N ILE A 93 12.19 -8.67 -20.71
CA ILE A 93 11.16 -7.96 -19.97
C ILE A 93 11.77 -6.71 -19.31
N GLU A 94 11.15 -5.56 -19.58
CA GLU A 94 11.46 -4.29 -18.93
C GLU A 94 10.36 -3.91 -17.93
N LEU A 95 10.76 -3.53 -16.72
CA LEU A 95 9.86 -3.08 -15.66
C LEU A 95 10.23 -1.67 -15.20
N SER A 96 9.23 -0.86 -14.84
CA SER A 96 9.45 0.46 -14.22
C SER A 96 9.48 0.31 -12.70
N TYR A 97 10.61 0.65 -12.10
CA TYR A 97 10.80 0.66 -10.66
C TYR A 97 10.70 2.08 -10.11
N PHE A 98 10.04 2.24 -8.97
CA PHE A 98 10.01 3.51 -8.27
C PHE A 98 11.19 3.59 -7.29
N ILE A 99 12.06 4.59 -7.48
CA ILE A 99 13.25 4.81 -6.67
C ILE A 99 13.02 6.06 -5.82
N THR A 100 13.04 5.88 -4.50
CA THR A 100 12.88 6.98 -3.54
C THR A 100 14.19 7.74 -3.35
N LYS A 101 14.11 9.06 -3.20
CA LYS A 101 15.25 9.92 -2.89
C LYS A 101 15.58 9.89 -1.40
N GLU A 102 16.57 9.09 -1.03
CA GLU A 102 16.95 8.86 0.38
C GLU A 102 17.22 10.14 1.16
N GLU A 103 17.85 11.13 0.52
CA GLU A 103 18.21 12.41 1.12
C GLU A 103 17.00 13.22 1.58
N LYS A 104 15.83 13.00 0.96
CA LYS A 104 14.60 13.74 1.26
C LYS A 104 13.67 13.03 2.23
N ILE A 105 13.86 11.72 2.47
CA ILE A 105 12.91 10.91 3.25
C ILE A 105 12.62 11.54 4.61
N ARG A 106 13.66 11.97 5.33
CA ARG A 106 13.50 12.53 6.68
C ARG A 106 12.68 13.81 6.68
N GLU A 107 12.99 14.74 5.77
CA GLU A 107 12.29 16.03 5.66
C GLU A 107 10.82 15.80 5.29
N GLN A 108 10.55 14.88 4.37
CA GLN A 108 9.19 14.54 3.97
C GLN A 108 8.38 13.89 5.10
N LEU A 109 8.99 13.00 5.88
CA LEU A 109 8.31 12.39 7.01
C LEU A 109 7.95 13.40 8.10
N ILE A 110 8.80 14.41 8.34
CA ILE A 110 8.49 15.50 9.27
C ILE A 110 7.32 16.32 8.73
N SER A 111 7.37 16.75 7.46
CA SER A 111 6.31 17.55 6.83
C SER A 111 4.95 16.86 6.77
N ILE A 112 4.88 15.53 6.76
CA ILE A 112 3.61 14.78 6.79
C ILE A 112 3.01 14.77 8.21
N CYS A 113 3.85 14.90 9.24
CA CYS A 113 3.43 14.84 10.64
C CYS A 113 3.05 16.20 11.23
N GLU A 114 3.42 17.30 10.56
CA GLU A 114 3.08 18.69 10.90
C GLU A 114 1.75 19.13 10.25
#